data_AF-A0A9E4SRL4-F1
#
_entry.id   AF-A0A9E4SRL4-F1
#
_cell.length_a   1.000
_cell.length_b   1.000
_cell.length_c   1.000
_cell.angle_alpha   90.00
_cell.angle_beta   90.00
_cell.angle_gamma   90.00
#
_symmetry.space_group_name_H-M   'P 1'
#
loop_
_entity.id
_entity.type
_entity.pdbx_description
1 polymer ?
#
loop_
_entity_poly.entity_id
_entity_poly.type
_entity_poly.pdbx_seq_one_letter_code
_entity_poly.pdbx_strand_id
1 'polypeptide(L)'
;MAQATADRLATRLMSAAALIPVLLLAIWAGGYWTAAVAALAALLALRELGTLTRAAGWRPLVYEGAAWGAAVVVVAPGGTRIVLLALAAGAIATLAVAVATRRSAAAVGDWTVTAAGAAYVAAPLTALVLLRE
;
A
#
# COMPACT_ATOMS: atom_id res chain seq x y z
N MET A 1 1.00 34.80 14.52
CA MET A 1 0.15 33.98 13.61
C MET A 1 0.64 33.96 12.17
N ALA A 2 0.98 35.10 11.53
CA ALA A 2 1.45 35.11 10.12
C ALA A 2 2.75 34.31 9.86
N GLN A 3 3.73 34.35 10.78
CA GLN A 3 4.97 33.56 10.66
C GLN A 3 4.73 32.04 10.62
N ALA A 4 3.82 31.53 11.45
CA ALA A 4 3.50 30.10 11.48
C ALA A 4 2.87 29.59 10.16
N THR A 5 2.19 30.46 9.42
CA THR A 5 1.62 30.13 8.10
C THR A 5 2.69 30.12 7.02
N ALA A 6 3.63 31.08 7.08
CA ALA A 6 4.76 31.15 6.15
C ALA A 6 5.68 29.91 6.28
N ASP A 7 5.98 29.48 7.51
CA ASP A 7 6.81 28.29 7.75
C ASP A 7 6.17 27.01 7.18
N ARG A 8 4.84 26.84 7.35
CA ARG A 8 4.12 25.69 6.78
C ARG A 8 4.12 25.70 5.25
N LEU A 9 3.97 26.86 4.64
CA LEU A 9 4.02 27.01 3.19
C LEU A 9 5.42 26.66 2.67
N ALA A 10 6.47 27.16 3.32
CA ALA A 10 7.86 26.84 2.99
C ALA A 10 8.13 25.33 3.08
N THR A 11 7.71 24.67 4.18
CA THR A 11 7.88 23.21 4.33
C THR A 11 7.18 22.43 3.22
N ARG A 12 5.95 22.82 2.84
CA ARG A 12 5.20 22.18 1.74
C ARG A 12 5.86 22.36 0.38
N LEU A 13 6.37 23.55 0.10
CA LEU A 13 7.08 23.84 -1.16
C LEU A 13 8.40 23.07 -1.23
N MET A 14 9.16 23.04 -0.13
CA MET A 14 10.42 22.32 -0.06
C MET A 14 10.22 20.80 -0.17
N SER A 15 9.19 20.23 0.48
CA SER A 15 8.91 18.79 0.36
C SER A 15 8.47 18.42 -1.05
N ALA A 16 7.62 19.23 -1.70
CA ALA A 16 7.22 19.00 -3.08
C ALA A 16 8.42 19.12 -4.05
N ALA A 17 9.22 20.18 -3.90
CA ALA A 17 10.41 20.42 -4.72
C ALA A 17 11.46 19.30 -4.57
N ALA A 18 11.52 18.64 -3.42
CA ALA A 18 12.42 17.51 -3.20
C ALA A 18 11.82 16.16 -3.67
N LEU A 19 10.56 15.88 -3.34
CA LEU A 19 9.94 14.57 -3.62
C LEU A 19 9.61 14.38 -5.09
N ILE A 20 9.16 15.43 -5.80
CA ILE A 20 8.81 15.31 -7.22
C ILE A 20 10.00 14.84 -8.06
N PRO A 21 11.21 15.46 -8.00
CA PRO A 21 12.37 14.97 -8.73
C PRO A 21 12.78 13.56 -8.33
N VAL A 22 12.73 13.22 -7.05
CA VAL A 22 13.08 11.87 -6.56
C VAL A 22 12.14 10.82 -7.15
N LEU A 23 10.84 11.08 -7.17
CA LEU A 23 9.85 10.20 -7.79
C LEU A 23 10.09 10.05 -9.29
N LEU A 24 10.35 11.16 -9.99
CA LEU A 24 10.63 11.13 -11.44
C LEU A 24 11.90 10.33 -11.75
N LEU A 25 12.97 10.50 -10.97
CA LEU A 25 14.20 9.73 -11.13
C LEU A 25 13.99 8.24 -10.86
N ALA A 26 13.21 7.87 -9.84
CA ALA A 26 12.89 6.48 -9.55
C ALA A 26 12.07 5.83 -10.67
N ILE A 27 11.05 6.54 -11.18
CA ILE A 27 10.23 6.07 -12.32
C ILE A 27 11.06 5.96 -13.60
N TRP A 28 11.95 6.93 -13.84
CA TRP A 28 12.83 6.94 -14.99
C TRP A 28 13.80 5.76 -14.97
N ALA A 29 14.40 5.48 -13.80
CA ALA A 29 15.28 4.35 -13.58
C ALA A 29 14.59 2.99 -13.78
N GLY A 30 13.26 2.94 -13.63
CA GLY A 30 12.44 1.76 -13.93
C GLY A 30 12.69 0.59 -12.99
N GLY A 31 12.14 -0.57 -13.35
CA GLY A 31 12.45 -1.82 -12.68
C GLY A 31 12.13 -1.87 -11.19
N TYR A 32 13.10 -2.42 -10.44
CA TYR A 32 13.08 -2.49 -8.99
C TYR A 32 13.02 -1.13 -8.27
N TRP A 33 13.47 -0.03 -8.89
CA TRP A 33 13.40 1.31 -8.27
C TRP A 33 11.96 1.81 -8.20
N THR A 34 11.22 1.69 -9.31
CA THR A 34 9.79 1.99 -9.34
C THR A 34 9.03 1.10 -8.35
N ALA A 35 9.35 -0.20 -8.31
CA ALA A 35 8.73 -1.13 -7.38
C ALA A 35 8.99 -0.76 -5.90
N ALA A 36 10.22 -0.38 -5.55
CA ALA A 36 10.56 0.02 -4.18
C ALA A 36 9.79 1.28 -3.73
N VAL A 37 9.74 2.32 -4.58
CA VAL A 37 8.99 3.55 -4.29
C VAL A 37 7.49 3.27 -4.21
N ALA A 38 6.94 2.49 -5.15
CA ALA A 38 5.55 2.11 -5.15
C ALA A 38 5.18 1.25 -3.92
N ALA A 39 6.08 0.37 -3.46
CA ALA A 39 5.86 -0.41 -2.25
C ALA A 39 5.83 0.46 -0.98
N LEU A 40 6.72 1.47 -0.89
CA LEU A 40 6.66 2.45 0.20
C LEU A 40 5.35 3.25 0.17
N ALA A 41 4.91 3.67 -1.02
CA ALA A 41 3.63 4.34 -1.18
C ALA A 41 2.47 3.42 -0.76
N ALA A 42 2.51 2.13 -1.11
CA ALA A 42 1.50 1.14 -0.71
C ALA A 42 1.45 0.97 0.82
N LEU A 43 2.60 0.88 1.49
CA LEU A 43 2.67 0.78 2.96
C LEU A 43 2.01 1.97 3.64
N LEU A 44 2.31 3.19 3.18
CA LEU A 44 1.75 4.42 3.73
C LEU A 44 0.24 4.49 3.47
N ALA A 45 -0.19 4.28 2.23
CA ALA A 45 -1.59 4.33 1.84
C ALA A 45 -2.44 3.27 2.58
N LEU A 46 -1.93 2.04 2.73
CA LEU A 46 -2.65 0.98 3.45
C LEU A 46 -2.70 1.22 4.95
N ARG A 47 -1.66 1.81 5.53
CA ARG A 47 -1.68 2.22 6.93
C ARG A 47 -2.76 3.29 7.16
N GLU A 48 -2.81 4.32 6.32
CA GLU A 48 -3.83 5.37 6.42
C GLU A 48 -5.23 4.84 6.17
N LEU A 49 -5.43 4.06 5.11
CA LEU A 49 -6.71 3.40 4.82
C LEU A 49 -7.15 2.51 6.00
N GLY A 50 -6.21 1.80 6.62
CA GLY A 50 -6.44 1.02 7.83
C GLY A 50 -6.90 1.86 9.02
N THR A 51 -6.39 3.09 9.18
CA THR A 51 -6.87 4.01 10.22
C THR A 51 -8.27 4.55 9.93
N LEU A 52 -8.57 4.89 8.67
CA LEU A 52 -9.89 5.38 8.25
C LEU A 52 -10.97 4.32 8.41
N THR A 53 -10.68 3.09 8.00
CA THR A 53 -11.60 1.94 8.14
C THR A 53 -11.85 1.58 9.60
N ARG A 54 -10.84 1.70 10.47
CA ARG A 54 -11.02 1.59 11.93
C ARG A 54 -11.92 2.68 12.50
N ALA A 55 -11.75 3.93 12.04
CA ALA A 55 -12.62 5.03 12.44
C ALA A 55 -14.08 4.80 12.01
N ALA A 56 -14.31 4.03 10.94
CA ALA A 56 -15.64 3.58 10.49
C ALA A 56 -16.19 2.35 11.23
N GLY A 57 -15.51 1.84 12.28
CA GLY A 57 -15.98 0.75 13.12
C GLY A 57 -15.49 -0.66 12.74
N TRP A 58 -14.73 -0.80 11.66
CA TRP A 58 -14.13 -2.08 11.26
C TRP A 58 -12.84 -2.37 12.03
N ARG A 59 -12.39 -3.63 12.08
CA ARG A 59 -11.12 -4.01 12.76
C ARG A 59 -10.17 -4.72 11.80
N PRO A 60 -9.77 -4.08 10.68
CA PRO A 60 -8.90 -4.69 9.69
C PRO A 60 -7.55 -5.09 10.27
N LEU A 61 -6.95 -6.12 9.66
CA LEU A 61 -5.60 -6.59 9.90
C LEU A 61 -4.61 -5.66 9.20
N VAL A 62 -4.44 -4.45 9.73
CA VAL A 62 -3.74 -3.35 9.04
C VAL A 62 -2.28 -3.68 8.74
N TYR A 63 -1.58 -4.35 9.66
CA TYR A 63 -0.17 -4.65 9.47
C TYR A 63 0.03 -5.77 8.45
N GLU A 64 -0.79 -6.81 8.54
CA GLU A 64 -0.79 -7.94 7.63
C GLU A 64 -1.21 -7.51 6.22
N GLY A 65 -2.27 -6.70 6.12
CA GLY A 65 -2.73 -6.12 4.86
C GLY A 65 -1.71 -5.18 4.22
N ALA A 66 -1.07 -4.31 5.01
CA ALA A 66 -0.01 -3.42 4.53
C ALA A 66 1.23 -4.19 4.06
N ALA A 67 1.70 -5.15 4.86
CA ALA A 67 2.86 -5.97 4.52
C ALA A 67 2.61 -6.78 3.25
N TRP A 68 1.43 -7.41 3.14
CA TRP A 68 1.06 -8.15 1.93
C TRP A 68 0.89 -7.23 0.72
N GLY A 69 0.16 -6.12 0.84
CA GLY A 69 -0.02 -5.17 -0.27
C GLY A 69 1.30 -4.62 -0.80
N ALA A 70 2.24 -4.31 0.10
CA ALA A 70 3.59 -3.92 -0.28
C ALA A 70 4.37 -5.06 -0.95
N ALA A 71 4.27 -6.28 -0.43
CA ALA A 71 4.92 -7.45 -1.02
C ALA A 71 4.45 -7.71 -2.46
N VAL A 72 3.15 -7.55 -2.75
CA VAL A 72 2.60 -7.67 -4.11
C VAL A 72 3.28 -6.67 -5.07
N VAL A 73 3.48 -5.43 -4.63
CA VAL A 73 4.15 -4.41 -5.44
C VAL A 73 5.64 -4.72 -5.60
N VAL A 74 6.32 -5.18 -4.55
CA VAL A 74 7.75 -5.52 -4.58
C VAL A 74 8.05 -6.63 -5.58
N VAL A 75 7.17 -7.63 -5.69
CA VAL A 75 7.38 -8.77 -6.62
C VAL A 75 6.96 -8.46 -8.06
N ALA A 76 6.41 -7.27 -8.33
CA ALA A 76 5.93 -6.87 -9.65
C ALA A 76 6.96 -6.98 -10.78
N PRO A 77 8.26 -6.65 -10.60
CA PRO A 77 9.29 -6.87 -11.62
C PRO A 77 9.43 -8.34 -12.06
N GLY A 78 8.96 -9.29 -11.26
CA GLY A 78 8.90 -10.71 -11.60
C GLY A 78 7.77 -11.08 -12.57
N GLY A 79 6.95 -10.11 -12.99
CA GLY A 79 5.88 -10.27 -13.96
C GLY A 79 4.52 -10.67 -13.38
N THR A 80 3.49 -10.57 -14.22
CA THR A 80 2.07 -10.73 -13.85
C THR A 80 1.76 -12.05 -13.14
N ARG A 81 2.40 -13.16 -13.54
CA ARG A 81 2.17 -14.47 -12.90
C ARG A 81 2.57 -14.45 -11.42
N ILE A 82 3.71 -13.86 -11.09
CA ILE A 82 4.21 -13.79 -9.71
C ILE A 82 3.32 -12.87 -8.87
N VAL A 83 2.89 -11.75 -9.45
CA VAL A 83 1.92 -10.84 -8.81
C VAL A 83 0.61 -11.53 -8.45
N LEU A 84 0.03 -12.29 -9.39
CA LEU A 84 -1.22 -13.02 -9.14
C LEU A 84 -1.06 -14.07 -8.05
N LEU A 85 0.08 -14.78 -8.02
CA LEU A 85 0.39 -15.73 -6.95
C LEU A 85 0.55 -15.03 -5.60
N ALA A 86 1.23 -13.87 -5.55
CA ALA A 86 1.39 -13.09 -4.32
C ALA A 86 0.05 -12.53 -3.81
N LEU A 87 -0.84 -12.08 -4.71
CA LEU A 87 -2.20 -11.67 -4.36
C LEU A 87 -3.00 -12.84 -3.77
N ALA A 88 -3.02 -13.99 -4.44
CA ALA A 88 -3.74 -15.16 -3.96
C ALA A 88 -3.19 -15.66 -2.62
N ALA A 89 -1.86 -15.79 -2.51
CA ALA A 89 -1.20 -16.26 -1.30
C ALA A 89 -1.46 -15.35 -0.10
N GLY A 90 -1.35 -14.03 -0.28
CA GLY A 90 -1.60 -13.11 0.83
C GLY A 90 -3.07 -12.98 1.19
N ALA A 91 -4.01 -13.10 0.24
CA ALA A 91 -5.43 -13.18 0.54
C ALA A 91 -5.75 -14.41 1.42
N ILE A 92 -5.18 -15.58 1.07
CA ILE A 92 -5.33 -16.82 1.85
C ILE A 92 -4.66 -16.69 3.23
N ALA A 93 -3.43 -16.17 3.28
CA ALA A 93 -2.70 -16.01 4.53
C ALA A 93 -3.40 -15.05 5.50
N THR A 94 -3.88 -13.90 5.01
CA THR A 94 -4.63 -12.94 5.83
C THR A 94 -5.99 -13.50 6.26
N LEU A 95 -6.64 -14.33 5.45
CA LEU A 95 -7.85 -15.05 5.85
C LEU A 95 -7.57 -16.02 7.00
N ALA A 96 -6.51 -16.82 6.88
CA ALA A 96 -6.10 -17.76 7.91
C ALA A 96 -5.81 -17.03 9.24
N VAL A 97 -5.10 -15.89 9.18
CA VAL A 97 -4.86 -15.03 10.35
C VAL A 97 -6.17 -14.50 10.92
N ALA A 98 -7.10 -14.01 10.09
CA ALA A 98 -8.39 -13.48 10.56
C ALA A 98 -9.22 -14.55 11.28
N VAL A 99 -9.30 -15.75 10.70
CA VAL A 99 -10.05 -16.88 11.26
C VAL A 99 -9.39 -17.40 12.55
N ALA A 100 -8.07 -17.42 12.62
CA ALA A 100 -7.35 -17.86 13.81
C ALA A 100 -7.47 -16.87 15.00
N THR A 101 -7.64 -15.58 14.72
CA THR A 101 -7.60 -14.52 15.75
C THR A 101 -8.96 -13.96 16.14
N ARG A 102 -10.02 -14.19 15.36
CA ARG A 102 -11.34 -13.57 15.59
C ARG A 102 -12.50 -14.57 15.53
N ARG A 103 -13.64 -14.19 16.12
CA ARG A 103 -14.90 -14.96 16.01
C ARG A 103 -15.37 -14.97 14.55
N SER A 104 -15.89 -16.12 14.10
CA SER A 104 -16.09 -16.45 12.68
C SER A 104 -16.80 -15.39 11.82
N ALA A 105 -17.92 -14.81 12.27
CA ALA A 105 -18.66 -13.82 11.48
C ALA A 105 -17.90 -12.48 11.33
N ALA A 106 -17.23 -12.02 12.39
CA ALA A 106 -16.43 -10.79 12.34
C ALA A 106 -15.12 -11.00 11.56
N ALA A 107 -14.55 -12.21 11.62
CA ALA A 107 -13.33 -12.57 10.91
C ALA A 107 -13.45 -12.37 9.40
N VAL A 108 -14.57 -12.80 8.80
CA VAL A 108 -14.81 -12.65 7.36
C VAL A 108 -14.92 -11.17 6.99
N GLY A 109 -15.70 -10.38 7.74
CA GLY A 109 -15.85 -8.94 7.48
C GLY A 109 -14.52 -8.18 7.56
N ASP A 110 -13.76 -8.40 8.64
CA ASP A 110 -12.45 -7.76 8.84
C ASP A 110 -11.44 -8.19 7.76
N TRP A 111 -11.47 -9.47 7.37
CA TRP A 111 -10.66 -9.97 6.27
C TRP A 111 -11.05 -9.32 4.94
N THR A 112 -12.34 -9.24 4.61
CA THR A 112 -12.80 -8.65 3.35
C THR A 112 -12.36 -7.19 3.23
N VAL A 113 -12.48 -6.40 4.30
CA VAL A 113 -12.00 -5.01 4.30
C VAL A 113 -10.48 -4.94 4.12
N THR A 114 -9.73 -5.83 4.78
CA THR A 114 -8.27 -5.91 4.64
C THR A 114 -7.87 -6.28 3.21
N ALA A 115 -8.51 -7.30 2.65
CA ALA A 115 -8.24 -7.83 1.32
C ALA A 115 -8.62 -6.86 0.21
N ALA A 116 -9.80 -6.26 0.30
CA ALA A 116 -10.24 -5.23 -0.63
C ALA A 116 -9.32 -4.00 -0.56
N GLY A 117 -8.96 -3.55 0.65
CA GLY A 117 -8.04 -2.43 0.83
C GLY A 117 -6.65 -2.70 0.22
N ALA A 118 -6.07 -3.85 0.54
CA ALA A 118 -4.78 -4.29 -0.01
C ALA A 118 -4.81 -4.36 -1.54
N ALA A 119 -5.82 -5.02 -2.13
CA ALA A 119 -5.96 -5.13 -3.57
C ALA A 119 -6.20 -3.77 -4.23
N TYR A 120 -7.06 -2.93 -3.65
CA TYR A 120 -7.39 -1.60 -4.17
C TYR A 120 -6.16 -0.68 -4.27
N VAL A 121 -5.26 -0.74 -3.29
CA VAL A 121 -4.02 0.06 -3.30
C VAL A 121 -2.92 -0.62 -4.11
N ALA A 122 -2.68 -1.91 -3.90
CA ALA A 122 -1.54 -2.60 -4.50
C ALA A 122 -1.73 -2.84 -6.01
N ALA A 123 -2.95 -3.10 -6.50
CA ALA A 123 -3.20 -3.38 -7.91
C ALA A 123 -2.80 -2.23 -8.85
N PRO A 124 -3.24 -0.96 -8.66
CA PRO A 124 -2.83 0.13 -9.54
C PRO A 124 -1.32 0.41 -9.45
N LEU A 125 -0.74 0.32 -8.25
CA LEU A 125 0.70 0.51 -8.07
C LEU A 125 1.52 -0.58 -8.74
N THR A 126 1.06 -1.83 -8.67
CA THR A 126 1.67 -2.96 -9.37
C THR A 126 1.53 -2.82 -10.88
N ALA A 127 0.38 -2.35 -11.37
CA ALA A 127 0.18 -2.08 -12.79
C ALA A 127 1.16 -1.03 -13.32
N LEU A 128 1.43 0.03 -12.55
CA LEU A 128 2.44 1.04 -12.91
C LEU A 128 3.85 0.43 -13.05
N VAL A 129 4.21 -0.50 -12.18
CA VAL A 129 5.51 -1.20 -12.27
C VAL A 129 5.55 -2.08 -13.51
N LEU A 130 4.52 -2.92 -13.71
CA LEU A 130 4.43 -3.84 -14.86
C LEU A 130 4.39 -3.12 -16.22
N LEU A 131 3.86 -1.90 -16.29
CA LEU A 131 3.86 -1.09 -17.51
C LEU A 131 5.23 -0.50 -17.86
N ARG A 132 6.18 -0.55 -16.93
CA ARG A 132 7.52 0.02 -17.09
C ARG A 132 8.59 -1.02 -17.39
N GLU A 133 8.29 -2.30 -17.13
CA GLU A 133 9.08 -3.46 -17.57
C GLU A 133 8.80 -3.76 -19.06
#